data_AF-A0A5R9NYP6-F1
#
_entry.id   AF-A0A5R9NYP6-F1
#
_cell.length_a   1.000
_cell.length_b   1.000
_cell.length_c   1.000
_cell.angle_alpha   90.00
_cell.angle_beta   90.00
_cell.angle_gamma   90.00
#
_symmetry.space_group_name_H-M   'P 1'
#
loop_
_entity.id
_entity.type
_entity.pdbx_description
1 polymer ?
#
loop_
_entity_poly.entity_id
_entity_poly.type
_entity_poly.pdbx_seq_one_letter_code
_entity_poly.pdbx_strand_id
1 'polypeptide(L)'
;MSLTSEVLSAKSQTRMFIDEHVPHLKEVTKRLRSRIRQQNFEPDNTYSRAISYAFAGSAIDYRLRAFFSNDFYRSPAIIEGISWLERTDNGQNPWFNIDAIFRRTSATDHSLAARLFDFLDEFVARERPAGKQLLPDSERTLASISVLCAGIDACCRRSFEALDYVRSLGDKDVQAMLSKLDRAIIDDVSSVFARFFIQNAARFRDAKNVHVGATFSGSEHIGGADCDLILDRTLIDFKASKLPNIRLEYVYQLIGYFLLDYEDEYQIRAFSLCFPRHLFWLDFEVSELFDEPRIPAIRAEFKKLQAQRYEERKLAFAATAAPRHGV
;
A
#
# COMPACT_ATOMS: atom_id res chain seq x y z
N MET A 1 1.90 1.68 -15.67
CA MET A 1 1.96 3.02 -15.03
C MET A 1 1.23 2.91 -13.71
N SER A 2 1.55 3.75 -12.74
CA SER A 2 0.83 3.86 -11.47
C SER A 2 0.44 5.32 -11.20
N LEU A 3 -0.55 5.55 -10.35
CA LEU A 3 -0.92 6.91 -9.93
C LEU A 3 0.30 7.67 -9.39
N THR A 4 1.12 7.04 -8.56
CA THR A 4 2.35 7.63 -8.02
C THR A 4 3.29 8.12 -9.12
N SER A 5 3.49 7.33 -10.18
CA SER A 5 4.34 7.73 -11.32
C SER A 5 3.76 8.92 -12.08
N GLU A 6 2.43 8.98 -12.23
CA GLU A 6 1.74 10.06 -12.91
C GLU A 6 1.85 11.36 -12.11
N VAL A 7 1.61 11.36 -10.80
CA VAL A 7 1.64 12.60 -10.00
C VAL A 7 3.05 13.14 -9.76
N LEU A 8 4.09 12.30 -9.86
CA LEU A 8 5.49 12.70 -9.77
C LEU A 8 6.00 13.40 -11.04
N SER A 9 5.46 13.03 -12.20
CA SER A 9 5.85 13.65 -13.47
C SER A 9 5.11 14.97 -13.68
N ALA A 10 5.83 16.09 -13.59
CA ALA A 10 5.28 17.42 -13.86
C ALA A 10 4.69 17.59 -15.27
N LYS A 11 5.05 16.70 -16.21
CA LYS A 11 4.55 16.69 -17.59
C LYS A 11 3.42 15.69 -17.82
N SER A 12 3.02 14.92 -16.80
CA SER A 12 1.89 14.02 -16.97
C SER A 12 0.61 14.84 -17.07
N GLN A 13 -0.33 14.37 -17.90
CA GLN A 13 -1.63 15.02 -18.00
C GLN A 13 -2.39 14.94 -16.68
N THR A 14 -2.21 13.87 -15.90
CA THR A 14 -2.78 13.73 -14.56
C THR A 14 -2.32 14.87 -13.63
N ARG A 15 -1.02 15.16 -13.63
CA ARG A 15 -0.44 16.22 -12.81
C ARG A 15 -0.90 17.61 -13.28
N MET A 16 -0.85 17.85 -14.59
CA MET A 16 -1.31 19.10 -15.19
C MET A 16 -2.80 19.37 -14.89
N PHE A 17 -3.64 18.34 -14.97
CA PHE A 17 -5.06 18.44 -14.63
C PHE A 17 -5.25 18.86 -13.16
N ILE A 18 -4.53 18.24 -12.22
CA ILE A 18 -4.63 18.63 -10.81
C ILE A 18 -4.14 20.07 -10.61
N ASP A 19 -3.07 20.47 -11.28
CA ASP A 19 -2.55 21.84 -11.20
C ASP A 19 -3.55 22.89 -11.72
N GLU A 20 -4.31 22.55 -12.76
CA GLU A 20 -5.35 23.42 -13.33
C GLU A 20 -6.58 23.55 -12.40
N HIS A 21 -7.03 22.45 -11.81
CA HIS A 21 -8.25 22.43 -10.99
C HIS A 21 -8.02 22.76 -9.51
N VAL A 22 -6.77 22.76 -9.05
CA VAL A 22 -6.39 23.05 -7.65
C VAL A 22 -5.26 24.10 -7.61
N PRO A 23 -5.51 25.34 -8.06
CA PRO A 23 -4.46 26.34 -8.25
C PRO A 23 -3.73 26.74 -6.96
N HIS A 24 -4.39 26.60 -5.80
CA HIS A 24 -3.86 26.95 -4.48
C HIS A 24 -3.23 25.76 -3.71
N LEU A 25 -2.95 24.66 -4.41
CA LEU A 25 -2.37 23.45 -3.81
C LEU A 25 -1.00 23.69 -3.14
N LYS A 26 -0.21 24.63 -3.67
CA LYS A 26 1.09 24.99 -3.09
C LYS A 26 0.93 25.68 -1.74
N GLU A 27 -0.06 26.57 -1.61
CA GLU A 27 -0.41 27.28 -0.38
C GLU A 27 -0.89 26.30 0.69
N VAL A 28 -1.80 25.39 0.32
CA VAL A 28 -2.26 24.32 1.21
C VAL A 28 -1.08 23.48 1.68
N THR A 29 -0.25 23.01 0.77
CA THR A 29 0.95 22.20 1.11
C THR A 29 1.92 22.96 2.01
N LYS A 30 2.14 24.26 1.77
CA LYS A 30 2.99 25.11 2.60
C LYS A 30 2.46 25.22 4.03
N ARG A 31 1.15 25.41 4.19
CA ARG A 31 0.48 25.44 5.50
C ARG A 31 0.60 24.09 6.21
N LEU A 32 0.36 22.98 5.51
CA LEU A 32 0.53 21.62 6.00
C LEU A 32 1.97 21.37 6.51
N ARG A 33 2.99 21.77 5.73
CA ARG A 33 4.40 21.73 6.15
C ARG A 33 4.67 22.58 7.40
N SER A 34 4.01 23.73 7.52
CA SER A 34 4.17 24.59 8.70
C SER A 34 3.68 23.90 9.97
N ARG A 35 2.54 23.20 9.91
CA ARG A 35 2.01 22.43 11.04
C ARG A 35 2.98 21.35 11.51
N ILE A 36 3.62 20.62 10.58
CA ILE A 36 4.66 19.64 10.94
C ILE A 36 5.86 20.31 11.61
N ARG A 37 6.36 21.41 11.04
CA ARG A 37 7.53 22.11 11.60
C ARG A 37 7.29 22.60 13.03
N GLN A 38 6.07 23.00 13.36
CA GLN A 38 5.71 23.44 14.71
C GLN A 38 5.77 22.34 15.77
N GLN A 39 5.75 21.06 15.38
CA GLN A 39 5.83 19.94 16.33
C GLN A 39 7.26 19.64 16.78
N ASN A 40 8.28 20.20 16.13
CA ASN A 40 9.70 19.98 16.45
C ASN A 40 10.07 18.48 16.61
N PHE A 41 9.68 17.66 15.63
CA PHE A 41 9.99 16.23 15.67
C PHE A 41 11.49 15.96 15.61
N GLU A 42 11.94 15.06 16.49
CA GLU A 42 13.28 14.51 16.44
C GLU A 42 13.38 13.39 15.39
N PRO A 43 14.51 13.26 14.67
CA PRO A 43 14.72 12.15 13.76
C PRO A 43 14.70 10.81 14.49
N ASP A 44 13.90 9.86 14.01
CA ASP A 44 14.03 8.47 14.43
C ASP A 44 15.37 7.91 13.90
N ASN A 45 16.20 7.37 14.79
CA ASN A 45 17.50 6.79 14.46
C ASN A 45 17.56 5.28 14.74
N THR A 46 16.41 4.60 14.83
CA THR A 46 16.28 3.14 15.01
C THR A 46 17.14 2.35 14.02
N TYR A 47 17.17 2.75 12.75
CA TYR A 47 18.02 2.15 11.73
C TYR A 47 19.09 3.09 11.21
N SER A 48 20.24 2.52 10.86
CA SER A 48 21.34 3.24 10.19
C SER A 48 21.18 3.28 8.66
N ARG A 49 20.44 2.32 8.07
CA ARG A 49 20.26 2.20 6.62
C ARG A 49 18.85 2.65 6.20
N ALA A 50 18.77 3.41 5.11
CA ALA A 50 17.50 3.88 4.56
C ALA A 50 16.57 2.73 4.11
N ILE A 51 17.14 1.64 3.58
CA ILE A 51 16.37 0.47 3.13
C ILE A 51 15.64 -0.21 4.29
N SER A 52 16.23 -0.25 5.49
CA SER A 52 15.58 -0.79 6.69
C SER A 52 14.37 0.05 7.10
N TYR A 53 14.44 1.39 6.97
CA TYR A 53 13.25 2.24 7.18
C TYR A 53 12.17 2.00 6.15
N ALA A 54 12.53 1.83 4.88
CA ALA A 54 11.55 1.54 3.84
C ALA A 54 10.82 0.22 4.12
N PHE A 55 11.58 -0.81 4.50
CA PHE A 55 11.03 -2.13 4.83
C PHE A 55 10.14 -2.11 6.06
N ALA A 56 10.64 -1.54 7.17
CA ALA A 56 9.87 -1.36 8.40
C ALA A 56 8.63 -0.49 8.16
N GLY A 57 8.73 0.53 7.30
CA GLY A 57 7.61 1.39 6.95
C GLY A 57 6.46 0.62 6.27
N SER A 58 6.77 -0.22 5.28
CA SER A 58 5.79 -1.10 4.64
C SER A 58 5.23 -2.14 5.62
N ALA A 59 6.06 -2.67 6.52
CA ALA A 59 5.57 -3.61 7.55
C ALA A 59 4.62 -2.95 8.55
N ILE A 60 4.88 -1.69 8.94
CA ILE A 60 3.97 -0.89 9.76
C ILE A 60 2.63 -0.68 9.03
N ASP A 61 2.65 -0.40 7.72
CA ASP A 61 1.43 -0.30 6.91
C ASP A 61 0.63 -1.62 6.96
N TYR A 62 1.24 -2.77 6.66
CA TYR A 62 0.56 -4.07 6.75
C TYR A 62 -0.01 -4.35 8.15
N ARG A 63 0.71 -3.98 9.23
CA ARG A 63 0.20 -4.14 10.59
C ARG A 63 -1.00 -3.23 10.87
N LEU A 64 -0.99 -1.99 10.37
CA LEU A 64 -2.12 -1.08 10.47
C LEU A 64 -3.32 -1.59 9.67
N ARG A 65 -3.10 -2.08 8.45
CA ARG A 65 -4.15 -2.73 7.64
C ARG A 65 -4.78 -3.91 8.37
N ALA A 66 -3.97 -4.74 9.05
CA ALA A 66 -4.47 -5.86 9.86
C ALA A 66 -5.33 -5.42 11.07
N PHE A 67 -5.17 -4.19 11.56
CA PHE A 67 -6.04 -3.63 12.59
C PHE A 67 -7.42 -3.23 12.02
N PHE A 68 -7.51 -2.92 10.73
CA PHE A 68 -8.75 -2.49 10.09
C PHE A 68 -9.44 -3.59 9.27
N SER A 69 -8.72 -4.66 8.91
CA SER A 69 -9.25 -5.78 8.13
C SER A 69 -8.56 -7.08 8.48
N ASN A 70 -9.36 -8.16 8.54
CA ASN A 70 -8.84 -9.51 8.68
C ASN A 70 -8.23 -10.04 7.36
N ASP A 71 -8.52 -9.42 6.21
CA ASP A 71 -8.11 -9.92 4.90
C ASP A 71 -6.90 -9.15 4.33
N PHE A 72 -6.17 -8.42 5.17
CA PHE A 72 -5.09 -7.50 4.80
C PHE A 72 -3.96 -8.12 3.95
N TYR A 73 -3.75 -9.44 4.07
CA TYR A 73 -2.72 -10.20 3.36
C TYR A 73 -3.17 -10.68 1.97
N ARG A 74 -4.43 -10.49 1.60
CA ARG A 74 -4.98 -10.86 0.28
C ARG A 74 -4.94 -9.69 -0.71
N SER A 75 -4.08 -8.71 -0.48
CA SER A 75 -3.93 -7.57 -1.38
C SER A 75 -3.41 -8.02 -2.76
N PRO A 76 -3.77 -7.31 -3.85
CA PRO A 76 -3.24 -7.60 -5.18
C PRO A 76 -1.70 -7.62 -5.22
N ALA A 77 -1.04 -6.75 -4.46
CA ALA A 77 0.42 -6.69 -4.36
C ALA A 77 1.03 -7.96 -3.77
N ILE A 78 0.41 -8.55 -2.73
CA ILE A 78 0.86 -9.83 -2.18
C ILE A 78 0.69 -10.95 -3.20
N ILE A 79 -0.48 -11.04 -3.84
CA ILE A 79 -0.79 -12.08 -4.84
C ILE A 79 0.17 -12.01 -6.03
N GLU A 80 0.40 -10.80 -6.59
CA GLU A 80 1.34 -10.62 -7.69
C GLU A 80 2.79 -10.88 -7.25
N GLY A 81 3.17 -10.47 -6.04
CA GLY A 81 4.50 -10.70 -5.48
C GLY A 81 4.82 -12.19 -5.36
N ILE A 82 3.90 -12.99 -4.81
CA ILE A 82 4.01 -14.46 -4.75
C ILE A 82 4.10 -15.04 -6.16
N SER A 83 3.21 -14.60 -7.06
CA SER A 83 3.22 -15.06 -8.45
C SER A 83 4.53 -14.75 -9.18
N TRP A 84 5.22 -13.66 -8.83
CA TRP A 84 6.53 -13.32 -9.40
C TRP A 84 7.65 -14.17 -8.79
N LEU A 85 7.61 -14.40 -7.47
CA LEU A 85 8.54 -15.30 -6.77
C LEU A 85 8.53 -16.70 -7.38
N GLU A 86 7.34 -17.28 -7.58
CA GLU A 86 7.18 -18.61 -8.18
C GLU A 86 7.64 -18.66 -9.65
N ARG A 87 7.39 -17.61 -10.43
CA ARG A 87 7.78 -17.55 -11.86
C ARG A 87 9.28 -17.37 -12.08
N THR A 88 9.95 -16.64 -11.21
CA THR A 88 11.37 -16.29 -11.41
C THR A 88 12.34 -17.35 -10.89
N ASP A 89 11.84 -18.39 -10.22
CA ASP A 89 12.70 -19.36 -9.55
C ASP A 89 13.33 -20.41 -10.49
N ASN A 90 12.85 -20.54 -11.74
CA ASN A 90 13.42 -21.43 -12.76
C ASN A 90 13.67 -22.89 -12.27
N GLY A 91 13.04 -23.32 -11.17
CA GLY A 91 13.23 -24.64 -10.56
C GLY A 91 14.55 -24.85 -9.81
N GLN A 92 15.31 -23.78 -9.50
CA GLN A 92 16.56 -23.91 -8.72
C GLN A 92 16.34 -23.92 -7.21
N ASN A 93 15.23 -23.36 -6.71
CA ASN A 93 14.86 -23.45 -5.32
C ASN A 93 13.73 -24.49 -5.14
N PRO A 94 13.97 -25.58 -4.40
CA PRO A 94 12.97 -26.66 -4.23
C PRO A 94 11.64 -26.21 -3.60
N TRP A 95 11.57 -24.98 -3.07
CA TRP A 95 10.37 -24.40 -2.46
C TRP A 95 9.47 -23.60 -3.41
N PHE A 96 9.94 -23.26 -4.61
CA PHE A 96 9.24 -22.41 -5.59
C PHE A 96 9.15 -23.14 -6.95
N ASN A 97 8.61 -24.35 -6.97
CA ASN A 97 8.65 -25.20 -8.17
C ASN A 97 7.39 -25.04 -9.06
N ILE A 98 7.60 -24.59 -10.30
CA ILE A 98 6.61 -24.51 -11.39
C ILE A 98 6.22 -25.88 -12.00
N ASP A 99 7.02 -26.93 -11.80
CA ASP A 99 6.76 -28.27 -12.35
C ASP A 99 5.44 -28.89 -11.85
N ALA A 100 4.88 -28.39 -10.75
CA ALA A 100 3.57 -28.79 -10.25
C ALA A 100 2.40 -28.40 -11.19
N ILE A 101 2.58 -27.41 -12.08
CA ILE A 101 1.52 -26.96 -12.99
C ILE A 101 1.46 -27.82 -14.26
N PHE A 102 2.60 -28.34 -14.75
CA PHE A 102 2.65 -29.05 -16.04
C PHE A 102 2.71 -30.57 -15.95
N ARG A 103 3.06 -31.15 -14.79
CA ARG A 103 2.95 -32.60 -14.56
C ARG A 103 1.77 -32.88 -13.64
N ARG A 104 0.58 -33.05 -14.24
CA ARG A 104 -0.59 -33.62 -13.55
C ARG A 104 -0.26 -35.03 -13.07
N THR A 105 0.21 -35.15 -11.84
CA THR A 105 0.22 -36.39 -11.08
C THR A 105 -0.04 -36.09 -9.61
N SER A 106 -1.21 -36.52 -9.15
CA SER A 106 -1.65 -36.74 -7.76
C SER A 106 -1.57 -35.60 -6.74
N ALA A 107 -2.75 -35.04 -6.43
CA ALA A 107 -3.29 -34.87 -5.08
C ALA A 107 -2.29 -34.63 -3.92
N THR A 108 -1.64 -33.45 -3.89
CA THR A 108 -1.32 -32.66 -2.69
C THR A 108 -0.73 -31.31 -3.13
N ASP A 109 -1.52 -30.24 -3.06
CA ASP A 109 -1.11 -28.85 -3.34
C ASP A 109 -0.02 -28.41 -2.36
N HIS A 110 1.20 -28.14 -2.85
CA HIS A 110 2.38 -27.77 -2.04
C HIS A 110 3.11 -26.53 -2.58
N SER A 111 2.41 -25.56 -3.18
CA SER A 111 3.02 -24.26 -3.50
C SER A 111 3.33 -23.47 -2.23
N LEU A 112 4.33 -22.58 -2.28
CA LEU A 112 4.57 -21.63 -1.18
C LEU A 112 3.32 -20.77 -0.93
N ALA A 113 2.63 -20.38 -2.01
CA ALA A 113 1.39 -19.64 -1.93
C ALA A 113 0.35 -20.33 -1.05
N ALA A 114 0.06 -21.61 -1.31
CA ALA A 114 -0.95 -22.37 -0.57
C ALA A 114 -0.60 -22.44 0.93
N ARG A 115 0.63 -22.88 1.26
CA ARG A 115 1.07 -22.97 2.67
C ARG A 115 1.03 -21.63 3.40
N LEU A 116 1.44 -20.55 2.72
CA LEU A 116 1.43 -19.21 3.31
C LEU A 116 -0.01 -18.74 3.55
N PHE A 117 -0.91 -18.89 2.58
CA PHE A 117 -2.30 -18.48 2.76
C PHE A 117 -3.03 -19.32 3.80
N ASP A 118 -2.83 -20.65 3.82
CA ASP A 118 -3.40 -21.53 4.85
C ASP A 118 -2.93 -21.10 6.26
N PHE A 119 -1.63 -20.84 6.42
CA PHE A 119 -1.07 -20.34 7.68
C PHE A 119 -1.69 -19.00 8.11
N LEU A 120 -1.85 -18.07 7.17
CA LEU A 120 -2.41 -16.75 7.44
C LEU A 120 -3.90 -16.82 7.76
N ASP A 121 -4.66 -17.66 7.05
CA ASP A 121 -6.07 -17.94 7.29
C ASP A 121 -6.27 -18.50 8.72
N GLU A 122 -5.47 -19.50 9.10
CA GLU A 122 -5.49 -20.08 10.46
C GLU A 122 -5.14 -19.05 11.54
N PHE A 123 -4.09 -18.25 11.31
CA PHE A 123 -3.68 -17.21 12.24
C PHE A 123 -4.79 -16.17 12.43
N VAL A 124 -5.35 -15.65 11.34
CA VAL A 124 -6.41 -14.63 11.38
C VAL A 124 -7.70 -15.19 11.97
N ALA A 125 -8.08 -16.43 11.66
CA ALA A 125 -9.26 -17.07 12.24
C ALA A 125 -9.16 -17.20 13.77
N ARG A 126 -7.96 -17.52 14.28
CA ARG A 126 -7.65 -17.66 15.71
C ARG A 126 -7.53 -16.30 16.40
N GLU A 127 -6.69 -15.41 15.88
CA GLU A 127 -6.32 -14.17 16.54
C GLU A 127 -7.29 -13.02 16.28
N ARG A 128 -7.98 -13.00 15.13
CA ARG A 128 -8.93 -11.94 14.70
C ARG A 128 -8.40 -10.52 14.92
N PRO A 129 -7.29 -10.12 14.28
CA PRO A 129 -6.55 -8.90 14.62
C PRO A 129 -7.34 -7.59 14.46
N ALA A 130 -8.39 -7.58 13.63
CA ALA A 130 -9.19 -6.39 13.40
C ALA A 130 -9.78 -5.81 14.70
N GLY A 131 -9.61 -4.50 14.91
CA GLY A 131 -10.20 -3.73 16.00
C GLY A 131 -9.54 -3.91 17.37
N LYS A 132 -8.44 -4.67 17.51
CA LYS A 132 -7.80 -4.88 18.82
C LYS A 132 -6.27 -4.90 18.79
N GLN A 133 -5.71 -4.64 19.97
CA GLN A 133 -4.33 -4.98 20.29
C GLN A 133 -4.26 -6.45 20.69
N LEU A 134 -3.32 -7.20 20.09
CA LEU A 134 -3.14 -8.60 20.40
C LEU A 134 -2.29 -8.80 21.67
N LEU A 135 -2.32 -10.03 22.21
CA LEU A 135 -1.39 -10.44 23.25
C LEU A 135 0.05 -10.42 22.73
N PRO A 136 1.07 -10.24 23.59
CA PRO A 136 2.45 -10.03 23.15
C PRO A 136 3.00 -11.04 22.15
N ASP A 137 2.72 -12.34 22.34
CA ASP A 137 3.20 -13.39 21.44
C ASP A 137 2.50 -13.35 20.09
N SER A 138 1.16 -13.23 20.08
CA SER A 138 0.36 -13.07 18.86
C SER A 138 0.72 -11.78 18.10
N GLU A 139 0.99 -10.69 18.82
CA GLU A 139 1.42 -9.41 18.25
C GLU A 139 2.79 -9.55 17.58
N ARG A 140 3.74 -10.24 18.23
CA ARG A 140 5.04 -10.54 17.63
C ARG A 140 4.90 -11.39 16.37
N THR A 141 4.02 -12.41 16.37
CA THR A 141 3.75 -13.20 15.16
C THR A 141 3.12 -12.35 14.05
N LEU A 142 2.16 -11.48 14.36
CA LEU A 142 1.55 -10.59 13.37
C LEU A 142 2.55 -9.56 12.80
N ALA A 143 3.45 -9.05 13.63
CA ALA A 143 4.54 -8.20 13.18
C ALA A 143 5.48 -8.97 12.23
N SER A 144 5.85 -10.20 12.54
CA SER A 144 6.61 -11.07 11.61
C SER A 144 5.87 -11.29 10.29
N ILE A 145 4.57 -11.57 10.33
CA ILE A 145 3.73 -11.70 9.13
C ILE A 145 3.77 -10.40 8.31
N SER A 146 3.65 -9.25 8.96
CA SER A 146 3.65 -7.93 8.30
C SER A 146 4.99 -7.61 7.63
N VAL A 147 6.10 -8.01 8.26
CA VAL A 147 7.45 -7.92 7.68
C VAL A 147 7.60 -8.83 6.45
N LEU A 148 7.09 -10.06 6.51
CA LEU A 148 7.07 -10.95 5.34
C LEU A 148 6.22 -10.38 4.19
N CYS A 149 5.03 -9.87 4.50
CA CYS A 149 4.15 -9.21 3.53
C CYS A 149 4.85 -8.02 2.86
N ALA A 150 5.58 -7.19 3.62
CA ALA A 150 6.37 -6.09 3.06
C ALA A 150 7.44 -6.57 2.06
N GLY A 151 8.09 -7.71 2.34
CA GLY A 151 9.01 -8.38 1.41
C GLY A 151 8.35 -8.82 0.11
N ILE A 152 7.21 -9.48 0.23
CA ILE A 152 6.46 -9.98 -0.92
C ILE A 152 5.91 -8.82 -1.77
N ASP A 153 5.38 -7.77 -1.15
CA ASP A 153 4.94 -6.55 -1.85
C ASP A 153 6.10 -5.90 -2.62
N ALA A 154 7.28 -5.78 -2.00
CA ALA A 154 8.46 -5.26 -2.67
C ALA A 154 8.88 -6.13 -3.88
N CYS A 155 8.62 -7.44 -3.84
CA CYS A 155 8.78 -8.34 -4.98
C CYS A 155 7.81 -7.97 -6.11
N CYS A 156 6.52 -7.69 -5.83
CA CYS A 156 5.56 -7.21 -6.83
C CYS A 156 6.08 -5.96 -7.58
N ARG A 157 6.78 -5.07 -6.87
CA ARG A 157 7.40 -3.85 -7.41
C ARG A 157 8.71 -4.11 -8.16
N ARG A 158 9.05 -5.38 -8.42
CA ARG A 158 10.21 -5.86 -9.17
C ARG A 158 11.55 -5.45 -8.55
N SER A 159 11.60 -5.41 -7.22
CA SER A 159 12.86 -5.26 -6.50
C SER A 159 13.62 -6.59 -6.45
N PHE A 160 14.78 -6.66 -7.10
CA PHE A 160 15.66 -7.83 -7.03
C PHE A 160 16.23 -8.06 -5.63
N GLU A 161 16.52 -6.98 -4.90
CA GLU A 161 17.01 -7.07 -3.51
C GLU A 161 15.94 -7.71 -2.59
N ALA A 162 14.67 -7.34 -2.77
CA ALA A 162 13.56 -7.94 -2.04
C ALA A 162 13.35 -9.41 -2.45
N LEU A 163 13.52 -9.73 -3.74
CA LEU A 163 13.44 -11.09 -4.25
C LEU A 163 14.48 -12.00 -3.57
N ASP A 164 15.74 -11.57 -3.54
CA ASP A 164 16.82 -12.31 -2.89
C ASP A 164 16.59 -12.45 -1.39
N TYR A 165 16.10 -11.39 -0.75
CA TYR A 165 15.72 -11.42 0.66
C TYR A 165 14.65 -12.47 0.94
N VAL A 166 13.50 -12.41 0.27
CA VAL A 166 12.38 -13.34 0.50
C VAL A 166 12.78 -14.79 0.16
N ARG A 167 13.58 -15.00 -0.88
CA ARG A 167 14.13 -16.33 -1.21
C ARG A 167 15.03 -16.89 -0.14
N SER A 168 15.86 -16.06 0.49
CA SER A 168 16.75 -16.48 1.57
C SER A 168 16.00 -16.96 2.82
N LEU A 169 14.74 -16.52 3.00
CA LEU A 169 13.87 -16.96 4.08
C LEU A 169 13.24 -18.34 3.83
N GLY A 170 13.19 -18.78 2.56
CA GLY A 170 12.44 -19.94 2.10
C GLY A 170 12.59 -21.18 2.99
N ASP A 171 11.46 -21.80 3.31
CA ASP A 171 11.38 -23.01 4.12
C ASP A 171 10.10 -23.80 3.78
N LYS A 172 10.05 -25.08 4.15
CA LYS A 172 8.81 -25.87 4.06
C LYS A 172 7.78 -25.44 5.09
N ASP A 173 8.25 -24.95 6.23
CA ASP A 173 7.43 -24.50 7.35
C ASP A 173 7.41 -22.97 7.43
N VAL A 174 6.22 -22.38 7.36
CA VAL A 174 6.05 -20.92 7.40
C VAL A 174 6.56 -20.35 8.73
N GLN A 175 6.40 -21.07 9.85
CA GLN A 175 6.94 -20.63 11.14
C GLN A 175 8.47 -20.56 11.11
N ALA A 176 9.13 -21.56 10.53
CA ALA A 176 10.58 -21.51 10.30
C ALA A 176 10.98 -20.33 9.41
N MET A 177 10.21 -19.98 8.37
CA MET A 177 10.46 -18.77 7.57
C MET A 177 10.39 -17.49 8.42
N LEU A 178 9.33 -17.34 9.21
CA LEU A 178 9.14 -16.18 10.07
C LEU A 178 10.26 -16.06 11.12
N SER A 179 10.83 -17.17 11.58
CA SER A 179 11.91 -17.18 12.57
C SER A 179 13.23 -16.60 12.06
N LYS A 180 13.42 -16.54 10.73
CA LYS A 180 14.63 -16.01 10.05
C LYS A 180 14.60 -14.49 9.85
N LEU A 181 13.44 -13.86 10.07
CA LEU A 181 13.26 -12.41 9.91
C LEU A 181 14.07 -11.62 10.94
N ASP A 182 14.42 -10.37 10.59
CA ASP A 182 15.15 -9.48 11.48
C ASP A 182 14.29 -9.09 12.70
N ARG A 183 14.71 -9.55 13.87
CA ARG A 183 14.02 -9.29 15.15
C ARG A 183 13.92 -7.80 15.47
N ALA A 184 14.90 -6.99 15.07
CA ALA A 184 14.86 -5.55 15.33
C ALA A 184 13.69 -4.88 14.58
N ILE A 185 13.41 -5.33 13.35
CA ILE A 185 12.27 -4.84 12.56
C ILE A 185 10.95 -5.30 13.18
N ILE A 186 10.87 -6.56 13.62
CA ILE A 186 9.67 -7.10 14.27
C ILE A 186 9.35 -6.34 15.57
N ASP A 187 10.36 -6.11 16.41
CA ASP A 187 10.20 -5.40 17.68
C ASP A 187 9.80 -3.92 17.44
N ASP A 188 10.36 -3.26 16.41
CA ASP A 188 9.99 -1.89 16.02
C ASP A 188 8.54 -1.81 15.52
N VAL A 189 8.12 -2.70 14.60
CA VAL A 189 6.74 -2.74 14.10
C VAL A 189 5.74 -2.91 15.26
N SER A 190 6.02 -3.86 16.15
CA SER A 190 5.19 -4.12 17.34
C SER A 190 5.12 -2.90 18.26
N SER A 191 6.26 -2.26 18.52
CA SER A 191 6.37 -1.07 19.39
C SER A 191 5.67 0.16 18.80
N VAL A 192 5.83 0.40 17.50
CA VAL A 192 5.13 1.49 16.79
C VAL A 192 3.62 1.25 16.84
N PHE A 193 3.15 0.04 16.53
CA PHE A 193 1.73 -0.27 16.57
C PHE A 193 1.14 -0.14 17.97
N ALA A 194 1.81 -0.66 19.01
CA ALA A 194 1.32 -0.55 20.39
C ALA A 194 1.13 0.91 20.82
N ARG A 195 2.11 1.78 20.55
CA ARG A 195 2.02 3.22 20.84
C ARG A 195 0.91 3.89 20.03
N PHE A 196 0.83 3.55 18.73
CA PHE A 196 -0.20 4.06 17.84
C PHE A 196 -1.61 3.70 18.32
N PHE A 197 -1.83 2.43 18.69
CA PHE A 197 -3.11 1.96 19.19
C PHE A 197 -3.53 2.71 20.46
N ILE A 198 -2.63 2.80 21.45
CA ILE A 198 -2.91 3.48 22.72
C ILE A 198 -3.31 4.94 22.48
N GLN A 199 -2.56 5.66 21.64
CA GLN A 199 -2.80 7.09 21.42
C GLN A 199 -4.03 7.37 20.54
N ASN A 200 -4.40 6.44 19.65
CA ASN A 200 -5.40 6.69 18.61
C ASN A 200 -6.66 5.83 18.73
N ALA A 201 -6.78 4.97 19.76
CA ALA A 201 -7.95 4.11 19.94
C ALA A 201 -9.28 4.88 19.91
N ALA A 202 -9.32 6.11 20.44
CA ALA A 202 -10.50 6.96 20.39
C ALA A 202 -10.90 7.38 18.97
N ARG A 203 -9.93 7.57 18.06
CA ARG A 203 -10.18 7.99 16.67
C ARG A 203 -10.91 6.91 15.86
N PHE A 204 -10.75 5.64 16.23
CA PHE A 204 -11.27 4.51 15.46
C PHE A 204 -12.45 3.81 16.13
N ARG A 205 -12.74 4.13 17.39
CA ARG A 205 -13.76 3.44 18.20
C ARG A 205 -15.14 3.42 17.55
N ASP A 206 -15.52 4.56 16.97
CA ASP A 206 -16.88 4.78 16.45
C ASP A 206 -16.94 4.80 14.91
N ALA A 207 -15.86 4.38 14.25
CA ALA A 207 -15.81 4.31 12.79
C ALA A 207 -16.84 3.30 12.27
N LYS A 208 -17.64 3.71 11.28
CA LYS A 208 -18.74 2.90 10.76
C LYS A 208 -18.38 2.24 9.43
N ASN A 209 -17.71 2.98 8.56
CA ASN A 209 -17.28 2.48 7.27
C ASN A 209 -15.76 2.43 7.24
N VAL A 210 -15.21 1.26 6.96
CA VAL A 210 -13.77 1.02 6.95
C VAL A 210 -13.44 0.28 5.67
N HIS A 211 -12.64 0.90 4.80
CA HIS A 211 -12.19 0.30 3.55
C HIS A 211 -10.66 0.31 3.51
N VAL A 212 -10.06 -0.88 3.62
CA VAL A 212 -8.61 -1.07 3.60
C VAL A 212 -8.18 -1.44 2.19
N GLY A 213 -7.17 -0.76 1.63
CA GLY A 213 -6.73 -1.07 0.27
C GLY A 213 -7.80 -0.80 -0.79
N ALA A 214 -8.68 0.18 -0.56
CA ALA A 214 -9.82 0.44 -1.42
C ALA A 214 -9.36 0.86 -2.83
N THR A 215 -9.94 0.23 -3.85
CA THR A 215 -9.81 0.66 -5.24
C THR A 215 -10.96 1.57 -5.62
N PHE A 216 -10.80 2.29 -6.72
CA PHE A 216 -11.77 3.24 -7.23
C PHE A 216 -12.23 2.82 -8.62
N SER A 217 -13.42 3.28 -9.03
CA SER A 217 -13.92 3.08 -10.40
C SER A 217 -12.93 3.52 -11.49
N GLY A 218 -12.06 4.50 -11.20
CA GLY A 218 -10.99 4.95 -12.09
C GLY A 218 -9.66 4.21 -12.00
N SER A 219 -9.46 3.33 -11.02
CA SER A 219 -8.16 2.70 -10.75
C SER A 219 -7.59 1.95 -11.95
N GLU A 220 -8.43 1.23 -12.70
CA GLU A 220 -8.00 0.50 -13.89
C GLU A 220 -7.44 1.42 -14.99
N HIS A 221 -8.02 2.62 -15.14
CA HIS A 221 -7.57 3.56 -16.16
C HIS A 221 -6.12 3.98 -15.94
N ILE A 222 -5.61 3.97 -14.70
CA ILE A 222 -4.24 4.39 -14.37
C ILE A 222 -3.29 3.21 -14.13
N GLY A 223 -3.69 1.99 -14.47
CA GLY A 223 -2.91 0.77 -14.29
C GLY A 223 -2.95 0.18 -12.89
N GLY A 224 -3.98 0.53 -12.12
CA GLY A 224 -4.13 0.16 -10.72
C GLY A 224 -3.86 1.35 -9.79
N ALA A 225 -4.75 1.51 -8.82
CA ALA A 225 -4.61 2.47 -7.73
C ALA A 225 -5.45 1.98 -6.55
N ASP A 226 -4.81 1.80 -5.42
CA ASP A 226 -5.43 1.52 -4.13
C ASP A 226 -4.91 2.52 -3.10
N CYS A 227 -5.79 2.98 -2.21
CA CYS A 227 -5.40 3.79 -1.08
C CYS A 227 -5.19 2.93 0.17
N ASP A 228 -4.43 3.43 1.15
CA ASP A 228 -4.16 2.67 2.36
C ASP A 228 -5.44 2.41 3.17
N LEU A 229 -6.21 3.48 3.45
CA LEU A 229 -7.41 3.40 4.27
C LEU A 229 -8.42 4.50 3.92
N ILE A 230 -9.69 4.13 3.86
CA ILE A 230 -10.82 5.07 3.99
C ILE A 230 -11.52 4.75 5.30
N LEU A 231 -11.61 5.76 6.17
CA LEU A 231 -12.32 5.67 7.44
C LEU A 231 -13.48 6.68 7.41
N ASP A 232 -14.70 6.16 7.39
CA ASP A 232 -15.92 6.88 7.10
C ASP A 232 -15.84 7.66 5.79
N ARG A 233 -15.60 8.97 5.86
CA ARG A 233 -15.46 9.86 4.70
C ARG A 233 -14.06 10.47 4.62
N THR A 234 -13.09 9.91 5.34
CA THR A 234 -11.72 10.39 5.37
C THR A 234 -10.81 9.43 4.62
N LEU A 235 -10.17 9.92 3.56
CA LEU A 235 -9.12 9.19 2.85
C LEU A 235 -7.78 9.39 3.58
N ILE A 236 -7.16 8.29 4.00
CA ILE A 236 -5.97 8.26 4.84
C ILE A 236 -4.81 7.60 4.09
N ASP A 237 -3.64 8.23 4.16
CA ASP A 237 -2.37 7.72 3.62
C ASP A 237 -1.32 7.66 4.73
N PHE A 238 -0.72 6.47 4.93
CA PHE A 238 0.22 6.19 6.00
C PHE A 238 1.66 6.49 5.58
N LYS A 239 2.39 7.24 6.41
CA LYS A 239 3.79 7.64 6.19
C LYS A 239 4.65 7.28 7.38
N ALA A 240 5.23 6.08 7.33
CA ALA A 240 6.14 5.56 8.37
C ALA A 240 7.62 5.90 8.11
N SER A 241 7.93 7.19 7.90
CA SER A 241 9.28 7.67 7.60
C SER A 241 10.11 8.05 8.83
N LYS A 242 11.45 8.01 8.72
CA LYS A 242 12.41 8.46 9.75
C LYS A 242 12.09 9.84 10.34
N LEU A 243 11.74 10.80 9.50
CA LEU A 243 11.23 12.11 9.88
C LEU A 243 9.87 12.33 9.23
N PRO A 244 8.90 12.93 9.92
CA PRO A 244 7.66 13.30 9.29
C PRO A 244 7.93 14.50 8.38
N ASN A 245 7.69 14.34 7.09
CA ASN A 245 7.75 15.44 6.14
C ASN A 245 6.57 15.39 5.18
N ILE A 246 6.07 16.56 4.79
CA ILE A 246 5.09 16.66 3.70
C ILE A 246 5.87 16.88 2.42
N ARG A 247 5.93 15.83 1.61
CA ARG A 247 6.30 15.96 0.22
C ARG A 247 5.08 16.36 -0.59
N LEU A 248 5.32 17.11 -1.66
CA LEU A 248 4.23 17.66 -2.44
C LEU A 248 3.42 16.52 -3.08
N GLU A 249 4.12 15.48 -3.55
CA GLU A 249 3.56 14.27 -4.13
C GLU A 249 2.54 13.53 -3.23
N TYR A 250 2.65 13.61 -1.90
CA TYR A 250 1.67 12.97 -1.00
C TYR A 250 0.29 13.62 -1.12
N VAL A 251 0.26 14.96 -1.26
CA VAL A 251 -1.01 15.68 -1.43
C VAL A 251 -1.59 15.42 -2.82
N TYR A 252 -0.76 15.37 -3.87
CA TYR A 252 -1.24 14.99 -5.20
C TYR A 252 -1.77 13.56 -5.25
N GLN A 253 -1.16 12.64 -4.51
CA GLN A 253 -1.61 11.26 -4.47
C GLN A 253 -3.00 11.15 -3.84
N LEU A 254 -3.24 11.83 -2.72
CA LEU A 254 -4.57 11.91 -2.10
C LEU A 254 -5.62 12.55 -3.02
N ILE A 255 -5.27 13.64 -3.72
CA ILE A 255 -6.13 14.25 -4.73
C ILE A 255 -6.42 13.28 -5.88
N GLY A 256 -5.40 12.57 -6.35
CA GLY A 256 -5.53 11.58 -7.41
C GLY A 256 -6.52 10.48 -7.05
N TYR A 257 -6.38 9.87 -5.87
CA TYR A 257 -7.35 8.90 -5.36
C TYR A 257 -8.77 9.46 -5.29
N PHE A 258 -8.93 10.67 -4.73
CA PHE A 258 -10.23 11.34 -4.65
C PHE A 258 -10.88 11.56 -6.02
N LEU A 259 -10.09 11.92 -7.04
CA LEU A 259 -10.59 12.12 -8.40
C LEU A 259 -10.87 10.80 -9.13
N LEU A 260 -10.20 9.70 -8.77
CA LEU A 260 -10.47 8.36 -9.32
C LEU A 260 -11.77 7.76 -8.80
N ASP A 261 -12.30 8.24 -7.67
CA ASP A 261 -13.64 7.94 -7.16
C ASP A 261 -14.73 8.65 -8.00
N TYR A 262 -14.86 8.28 -9.27
CA TYR A 262 -15.69 9.01 -10.24
C TYR A 262 -17.15 9.15 -9.80
N GLU A 263 -17.69 8.09 -9.21
CA GLU A 263 -19.11 7.99 -8.85
C GLU A 263 -19.40 8.45 -7.41
N ASP A 264 -18.42 9.03 -6.71
CA ASP A 264 -18.51 9.41 -5.28
C ASP A 264 -18.93 8.25 -4.37
N GLU A 265 -18.45 7.04 -4.67
CA GLU A 265 -18.85 5.80 -3.97
C GLU A 265 -18.54 5.88 -2.48
N TYR A 266 -17.35 6.39 -2.14
CA TYR A 266 -16.88 6.49 -0.77
C TYR A 266 -17.25 7.81 -0.09
N GLN A 267 -17.88 8.74 -0.82
CA GLN A 267 -18.28 10.05 -0.30
C GLN A 267 -17.16 10.78 0.45
N ILE A 268 -15.93 10.74 -0.08
CA ILE A 268 -14.75 11.32 0.58
C ILE A 268 -14.97 12.84 0.78
N ARG A 269 -14.81 13.31 2.01
CA ARG A 269 -14.93 14.72 2.40
C ARG A 269 -13.69 15.27 3.09
N ALA A 270 -12.85 14.40 3.64
CA ALA A 270 -11.61 14.80 4.30
C ALA A 270 -10.43 13.95 3.82
N PHE A 271 -9.25 14.53 3.98
CA PHE A 271 -7.97 13.89 3.76
C PHE A 271 -7.18 13.82 5.06
N SER A 272 -6.38 12.77 5.19
CA SER A 272 -5.43 12.68 6.29
C SER A 272 -4.11 12.05 5.88
N LEU A 273 -3.03 12.70 6.31
CA LEU A 273 -1.70 12.09 6.31
C LEU A 273 -1.39 11.65 7.74
N CYS A 274 -1.27 10.34 7.92
CA CYS A 274 -0.95 9.74 9.20
C CYS A 274 0.53 9.38 9.22
N PHE A 275 1.23 9.76 10.29
CA PHE A 275 2.64 9.44 10.51
C PHE A 275 2.75 8.51 11.74
N PRO A 276 2.55 7.18 11.59
CA PRO A 276 2.39 6.28 12.72
C PRO A 276 3.57 6.28 13.68
N ARG A 277 4.80 6.34 13.13
CA ARG A 277 6.05 6.39 13.90
C ARG A 277 6.16 7.65 14.79
N HIS A 278 5.55 8.74 14.35
CA HIS A 278 5.56 10.03 15.05
C HIS A 278 4.25 10.32 15.78
N LEU A 279 3.31 9.36 15.76
CA LEU A 279 1.99 9.44 16.39
C LEU A 279 1.24 10.74 16.04
N PHE A 280 1.39 11.18 14.78
CA PHE A 280 0.92 12.48 14.31
C PHE A 280 -0.02 12.33 13.12
N TRP A 281 -1.06 13.16 13.13
CA TRP A 281 -2.08 13.24 12.10
C TRP A 281 -2.11 14.63 11.50
N LEU A 282 -2.26 14.68 10.19
CA LEU A 282 -2.44 15.91 9.46
C LEU A 282 -3.72 15.85 8.63
N ASP A 283 -4.81 16.28 9.27
CA ASP A 283 -6.14 16.36 8.68
C ASP A 283 -6.34 17.69 7.92
N PHE A 284 -7.06 17.63 6.79
CA PHE A 284 -7.54 18.76 6.01
C PHE A 284 -8.75 18.36 5.15
N GLU A 285 -9.64 19.31 4.87
CA GLU A 285 -10.92 19.03 4.18
C GLU A 285 -10.76 19.08 2.64
N VAL A 286 -11.61 18.34 1.93
CA VAL A 286 -11.72 18.43 0.45
C VAL A 286 -12.11 19.84 0.01
N SER A 287 -12.96 20.52 0.78
CA SER A 287 -13.39 21.91 0.53
C SER A 287 -12.25 22.93 0.60
N GLU A 288 -11.10 22.55 1.18
CA GLU A 288 -9.90 23.39 1.14
C GLU A 288 -9.17 23.33 -0.20
N LEU A 289 -9.52 22.38 -1.08
CA LEU A 289 -8.90 22.15 -2.38
C LEU A 289 -9.88 22.34 -3.54
N PHE A 290 -11.14 21.97 -3.33
CA PHE A 290 -12.17 21.99 -4.36
C PHE A 290 -13.39 22.78 -3.91
N ASP A 291 -14.01 23.47 -4.85
CA ASP A 291 -15.35 24.02 -4.67
C ASP A 291 -16.38 22.89 -4.81
N GLU A 292 -17.11 22.57 -3.73
CA GLU A 292 -17.96 21.36 -3.65
C GLU A 292 -18.95 21.20 -4.82
N PRO A 293 -19.68 22.25 -5.25
CA PRO A 293 -20.60 22.14 -6.38
C PRO A 293 -19.93 21.77 -7.71
N ARG A 294 -18.61 21.99 -7.84
CA ARG A 294 -17.85 21.69 -9.07
C ARG A 294 -17.27 20.29 -9.07
N ILE A 295 -17.18 19.61 -7.93
CA ILE A 295 -16.57 18.27 -7.81
C ILE A 295 -17.13 17.27 -8.84
N PRO A 296 -18.46 17.13 -9.06
CA PRO A 296 -18.98 16.18 -10.03
C PRO A 296 -18.50 16.46 -11.46
N ALA A 297 -18.46 17.73 -11.87
CA ALA A 297 -17.98 18.13 -13.19
C ALA A 297 -16.48 17.85 -13.35
N ILE A 298 -15.68 18.17 -12.34
CA ILE A 298 -14.23 17.92 -12.33
C ILE A 298 -13.94 16.42 -12.42
N ARG A 299 -14.65 15.58 -11.67
CA ARG A 299 -14.53 14.11 -11.76
C ARG A 299 -14.91 13.59 -13.14
N ALA A 300 -15.97 14.13 -13.76
CA ALA A 300 -16.38 13.74 -15.10
C ALA A 300 -15.32 14.11 -16.17
N GLU A 301 -14.70 15.28 -16.05
CA GLU A 301 -13.58 15.70 -16.91
C GLU A 301 -12.35 14.81 -16.71
N PHE A 302 -11.99 14.52 -15.46
CA PHE A 302 -10.89 13.63 -15.13
C PHE A 302 -11.12 12.20 -15.66
N LYS A 303 -12.35 11.69 -15.54
CA LYS A 303 -12.76 10.39 -16.09
C LYS A 303 -12.53 10.32 -17.60
N LYS A 304 -12.95 11.35 -18.34
CA LYS A 304 -12.73 11.43 -19.80
C LYS A 304 -11.25 11.42 -20.15
N LEU A 305 -10.46 12.23 -19.44
CA LEU A 305 -9.01 12.29 -19.61
C LEU A 305 -8.36 10.91 -19.41
N GLN A 306 -8.69 10.24 -18.31
CA GLN A 306 -8.08 8.95 -17.99
C GLN A 306 -8.55 7.82 -18.92
N ALA A 307 -9.81 7.82 -19.32
CA ALA A 307 -10.35 6.86 -20.29
C ALA A 307 -9.67 7.00 -21.66
N GLN A 308 -9.51 8.23 -22.15
CA GLN A 308 -8.78 8.48 -23.41
C GLN A 308 -7.34 7.96 -23.32
N ARG A 309 -6.62 8.31 -22.25
CA ARG A 309 -5.24 7.85 -22.04
C ARG A 309 -5.14 6.33 -21.93
N TYR A 310 -6.15 5.69 -21.34
CA TYR A 310 -6.20 4.24 -21.21
C TYR A 310 -6.28 3.56 -22.59
N GLU A 311 -7.15 4.05 -23.46
CA GLU A 311 -7.25 3.55 -24.84
C GLU A 311 -5.98 3.82 -25.66
N GLU A 312 -5.40 5.02 -25.55
CA GLU A 312 -4.12 5.34 -26.21
C GLU A 312 -3.00 4.35 -25.81
N ARG A 313 -2.91 4.01 -24.52
CA ARG A 313 -1.95 3.02 -24.01
C ARG A 313 -2.23 1.61 -24.55
N LYS A 314 -3.51 1.21 -24.58
CA LYS A 314 -3.92 -0.11 -25.06
C LYS A 314 -3.56 -0.28 -26.54
N LEU A 315 -3.78 0.75 -27.35
CA LEU A 315 -3.40 0.77 -28.76
C LEU A 315 -1.87 0.74 -28.94
N ALA A 316 -1.13 1.54 -28.16
CA ALA A 316 0.34 1.55 -28.22
C ALA A 316 0.93 0.17 -27.85
N PHE A 317 0.39 -0.48 -26.82
CA PHE A 317 0.81 -1.81 -26.41
C PHE A 317 0.55 -2.85 -27.51
N ALA A 318 -0.65 -2.84 -28.11
CA ALA A 318 -0.99 -3.73 -29.22
C ALA A 318 -0.06 -3.54 -30.44
N ALA A 319 0.31 -2.29 -30.76
CA ALA A 319 1.24 -1.99 -31.85
C ALA A 319 2.66 -2.50 -31.58
N THR A 320 3.12 -2.49 -30.33
CA THR A 320 4.43 -3.04 -29.94
C THR A 320 4.47 -4.56 -29.83
N ALA A 321 3.31 -5.20 -29.62
CA ALA A 321 3.19 -6.65 -29.47
C ALA A 321 2.93 -7.38 -30.81
N ALA A 322 2.64 -6.66 -31.90
CA ALA A 322 2.50 -7.25 -33.22
C ALA A 322 3.85 -7.84 -33.70
N PRO A 323 3.88 -9.07 -34.25
CA PRO A 323 5.11 -9.64 -34.78
C PRO A 323 5.64 -8.72 -35.87
N ARG A 324 6.91 -8.34 -35.78
CA ARG A 324 7.64 -7.81 -36.93
C ARG A 324 7.76 -8.96 -37.93
N HIS A 325 6.76 -9.16 -38.77
CA HIS A 325 6.91 -9.98 -39.95
C HIS A 325 7.92 -9.27 -40.84
N GLY A 326 9.14 -9.82 -40.83
CA GLY A 326 10.27 -9.32 -41.57
C GLY A 326 9.96 -9.21 -43.06
N VAL A 327 10.38 -8.07 -43.61
CA VAL A 327 10.71 -7.89 -45.03
C VAL A 327 12.01 -8.61 -45.32
#